data_AF-A0A1T5C4Y5-F1
#
_entry.id   AF-A0A1T5C4Y5-F1
#
_cell.length_a   1.000
_cell.length_b   1.000
_cell.length_c   1.000
_cell.angle_alpha   90.00
_cell.angle_beta   90.00
_cell.angle_gamma   90.00
#
_symmetry.space_group_name_H-M   'P 1'
#
loop_
_entity.id
_entity.type
_entity.pdbx_description
1 polymer ?
#
loop_
_entity_poly.entity_id
_entity_poly.type
_entity_poly.pdbx_seq_one_letter_code
_entity_poly.pdbx_strand_id
1 'polypeptide(L)'
;MLRTVAVTIVIGIAFFLAQHFHFDRFLHPYIWYILVFFFGLSFFAHRLMEIGFRNNREKFVTFYIAVIVGRIILSLIFIALFLFKGLSDSFLFITNFFALYLFYTCFEIYGLYRNLRRN
;
A
#
# COMPACT_ATOMS: atom_id res chain seq x y z
N MET A 1 -0.43 7.88 10.81
CA MET A 1 0.87 7.49 10.22
C MET A 1 1.66 6.41 10.98
N LEU A 2 1.83 6.51 12.31
CA LEU A 2 2.70 5.61 13.09
C LEU A 2 2.43 4.10 12.87
N ARG A 3 1.15 3.70 12.80
CA ARG A 3 0.76 2.30 12.57
C ARG A 3 1.20 1.78 11.21
N THR A 4 1.00 2.58 10.16
CA THR A 4 1.44 2.24 8.81
C THR A 4 2.94 2.06 8.76
N VAL A 5 3.70 2.96 9.38
CA VAL A 5 5.16 2.86 9.47
C VAL A 5 5.57 1.56 10.18
N ALA A 6 4.94 1.23 11.31
CA ALA A 6 5.21 -0.02 12.01
C ALA A 6 4.92 -1.26 11.15
N VAL A 7 3.79 -1.26 10.44
CA VAL A 7 3.42 -2.34 9.50
C VAL A 7 4.45 -2.46 8.38
N THR A 8 4.87 -1.35 7.76
CA THR A 8 5.91 -1.34 6.73
C THR A 8 7.23 -1.91 7.24
N ILE A 9 7.63 -1.56 8.47
CA ILE A 9 8.85 -2.09 9.10
C ILE A 9 8.73 -3.60 9.33
N VAL A 10 7.60 -4.08 9.88
CA VAL A 10 7.38 -5.51 10.12
C VAL A 10 7.41 -6.31 8.81
N ILE A 11 6.76 -5.82 7.75
CA ILE A 11 6.81 -6.46 6.43
C ILE A 11 8.23 -6.43 5.86
N GLY A 12 8.95 -5.31 5.99
CA GLY A 12 10.33 -5.19 5.53
C GLY A 12 11.26 -6.18 6.24
N ILE A 13 11.09 -6.36 7.54
CA ILE A 13 11.80 -7.39 8.33
C ILE A 13 11.42 -8.79 7.82
N ALA A 14 10.14 -9.08 7.61
CA ALA A 14 9.69 -10.38 7.10
C ALA A 14 10.30 -10.71 5.72
N PHE A 15 10.37 -9.73 4.82
CA PHE A 15 11.03 -9.90 3.52
C PHE A 15 12.54 -10.10 3.65
N PHE A 16 13.20 -9.35 4.53
CA PHE A 16 14.62 -9.53 4.80
C PHE A 16 14.93 -10.94 5.33
N LEU A 17 14.14 -11.45 6.29
CA LEU A 17 14.29 -12.83 6.77
C LEU A 17 13.99 -13.84 5.66
N ALA A 18 12.94 -13.64 4.87
CA ALA A 18 12.60 -14.56 3.79
C ALA A 18 13.72 -14.68 2.73
N GLN A 19 14.39 -13.58 2.39
CA GLN A 19 15.59 -13.60 1.53
C GLN A 19 16.76 -14.32 2.20
N HIS A 20 16.96 -14.12 3.50
CA HIS A 20 18.02 -14.80 4.24
C HIS A 20 17.85 -16.33 4.30
N PHE A 21 16.59 -16.82 4.34
CA PHE A 21 16.27 -18.24 4.33
C PHE A 21 16.09 -18.84 2.92
N HIS A 22 16.53 -18.14 1.86
CA HIS A 22 16.43 -18.58 0.47
C HIS A 22 14.99 -18.84 -0.03
N PHE A 23 14.00 -18.16 0.52
CA PHE A 23 12.62 -18.14 -0.02
C PHE A 23 12.46 -17.20 -1.23
N ASP A 24 13.56 -16.84 -1.89
CA ASP A 24 13.62 -15.93 -3.04
C ASP A 24 12.73 -16.40 -4.21
N ARG A 25 12.42 -17.69 -4.28
CA ARG A 25 11.53 -18.26 -5.29
C ARG A 25 10.09 -17.72 -5.23
N PHE A 26 9.66 -17.23 -4.06
CA PHE A 26 8.31 -16.67 -3.87
C PHE A 26 8.28 -15.13 -3.92
N LEU A 27 9.44 -14.49 -3.88
CA LEU A 27 9.57 -13.03 -3.83
C LEU A 27 10.08 -12.53 -5.18
N HIS A 28 9.29 -11.67 -5.84
CA HIS A 28 9.77 -11.04 -7.06
C HIS A 28 11.00 -10.15 -6.76
N PRO A 29 12.03 -10.10 -7.64
CA PRO A 29 13.21 -9.25 -7.44
C PRO A 29 12.91 -7.77 -7.14
N TYR A 30 11.76 -7.28 -7.62
CA TYR A 30 11.29 -5.91 -7.41
C TYR A 30 10.44 -5.70 -6.15
N ILE A 31 10.39 -6.67 -5.22
CA ILE A 31 9.55 -6.59 -4.01
C ILE A 31 9.81 -5.34 -3.18
N TRP A 32 11.06 -4.89 -3.10
CA TRP A 32 11.44 -3.67 -2.39
C TRP A 32 10.83 -2.41 -3.03
N TYR A 33 10.76 -2.34 -4.36
CA TYR A 33 10.10 -1.25 -5.07
C TYR A 33 8.59 -1.26 -4.82
N ILE A 34 7.96 -2.44 -4.78
CA ILE A 34 6.55 -2.61 -4.44
C ILE A 34 6.30 -2.13 -3.00
N LEU A 35 7.17 -2.48 -2.06
CA LEU A 35 7.05 -2.07 -0.65
C LEU A 35 7.17 -0.55 -0.48
N VAL A 36 8.15 0.08 -1.13
CA VAL A 36 8.31 1.54 -1.14
C VAL A 36 7.10 2.22 -1.77
N PHE A 37 6.56 1.66 -2.86
CA PHE A 37 5.34 2.15 -3.50
C PHE A 37 4.15 2.16 -2.53
N PHE A 38 3.89 1.05 -1.83
CA PHE A 38 2.79 1.00 -0.85
C PHE A 38 2.99 1.93 0.34
N PHE A 39 4.23 2.08 0.81
CA PHE A 39 4.54 3.07 1.83
C PHE A 39 4.22 4.50 1.37
N GLY A 40 4.64 4.86 0.17
CA GLY A 40 4.32 6.15 -0.46
C GLY A 40 2.81 6.35 -0.66
N LEU A 41 2.10 5.30 -1.06
CA LEU A 41 0.65 5.33 -1.26
C LEU A 41 -0.10 5.58 0.05
N SER A 42 0.29 4.91 1.13
CA SER A 42 -0.29 5.17 2.44
C SER A 42 0.08 6.55 3.00
N PHE A 43 1.27 7.07 2.70
CA PHE A 43 1.61 8.46 3.03
C PHE A 43 0.72 9.46 2.29
N PHE A 44 0.55 9.26 0.98
CA PHE A 44 -0.32 10.07 0.14
C PHE A 44 -1.77 10.06 0.65
N ALA A 45 -2.31 8.87 0.94
CA ALA A 45 -3.63 8.71 1.53
C ALA A 45 -3.75 9.48 2.86
N HIS A 46 -2.76 9.36 3.74
CA HIS A 46 -2.78 10.06 5.03
C HIS A 46 -2.80 11.59 4.86
N ARG A 47 -2.01 12.14 3.94
CA ARG A 47 -1.93 13.58 3.67
C ARG A 47 -3.22 14.12 3.06
N LEU A 48 -3.80 13.42 2.10
CA LEU A 48 -5.10 13.81 1.53
C LEU A 48 -6.21 13.80 2.58
N MET A 49 -6.23 12.80 3.45
CA MET A 49 -7.21 12.74 4.54
C MET A 49 -7.01 13.89 5.54
N GLU A 50 -5.78 14.21 5.91
CA GLU A 50 -5.45 15.33 6.80
C GLU A 50 -5.96 16.68 6.24
N ILE A 51 -5.82 16.90 4.93
CA ILE A 51 -6.36 18.09 4.24
C ILE A 51 -7.89 18.08 4.28
N GLY A 52 -8.52 16.94 3.99
CA GLY A 52 -9.98 16.79 4.01
C GLY A 52 -10.61 17.03 5.38
N PHE A 53 -9.88 16.78 6.48
CA PHE A 53 -10.37 17.01 7.85
C PHE A 53 -10.39 18.49 8.27
N ARG A 54 -9.60 19.38 7.65
CA ARG A 54 -9.53 20.80 8.06
C ARG A 54 -10.79 21.60 7.73
N ASN A 55 -11.68 21.09 6.87
CA ASN A 55 -12.85 21.81 6.38
C ASN A 55 -14.18 21.20 6.88
N ASN A 56 -14.40 21.22 8.20
CA ASN A 56 -15.66 20.86 8.89
C ASN A 56 -16.28 19.48 8.55
N ARG A 57 -15.47 18.49 8.14
CA ARG A 57 -15.90 17.10 7.82
C ARG A 57 -16.97 16.95 6.73
N GLU A 58 -17.56 18.03 6.21
CA GLU A 58 -18.58 17.96 5.15
C GLU A 58 -18.06 17.27 3.88
N LYS A 59 -16.78 17.51 3.55
CA LYS A 59 -16.13 16.91 2.37
C LYS A 59 -15.40 15.61 2.67
N PHE A 60 -15.54 15.04 3.87
CA PHE A 60 -14.83 13.82 4.27
C PHE A 60 -15.05 12.66 3.28
N VAL A 61 -16.30 12.44 2.88
CA VAL A 61 -16.66 11.37 1.94
C VAL A 61 -16.01 11.60 0.57
N THR A 62 -16.04 12.83 0.07
CA THR A 62 -15.42 13.19 -1.22
C THR A 62 -13.92 12.94 -1.21
N PHE A 63 -13.22 13.37 -0.17
CA PHE A 63 -11.78 13.11 -0.03
C PHE A 63 -11.46 11.63 0.14
N TYR A 64 -12.28 10.89 0.88
CA TYR A 64 -12.12 9.44 1.04
C TYR A 64 -12.26 8.71 -0.31
N ILE A 65 -13.27 9.04 -1.10
CA ILE A 65 -13.43 8.49 -2.46
C ILE A 65 -12.25 8.89 -3.35
N ALA A 66 -11.80 10.15 -3.30
CA ALA A 66 -10.63 10.59 -4.06
C ALA A 66 -9.35 9.82 -3.72
N VAL A 67 -9.16 9.49 -2.43
CA VAL A 67 -8.04 8.64 -1.98
C VAL A 67 -8.15 7.23 -2.55
N ILE A 68 -9.35 6.62 -2.54
CA ILE A 68 -9.57 5.28 -3.12
C ILE A 68 -9.30 5.28 -4.62
N VAL A 69 -9.85 6.27 -5.34
CA VAL A 69 -9.65 6.38 -6.80
C VAL A 69 -8.18 6.61 -7.12
N GLY A 70 -7.52 7.54 -6.42
CA GLY A 70 -6.09 7.79 -6.56
C GLY A 70 -5.25 6.54 -6.29
N ARG A 71 -5.60 5.75 -5.27
CA ARG A 71 -4.96 4.47 -4.96
C ARG A 71 -5.06 3.49 -6.14
N ILE A 72 -6.24 3.34 -6.73
CA ILE A 72 -6.47 2.42 -7.85
C ILE A 72 -5.66 2.87 -9.07
N ILE A 73 -5.76 4.15 -9.44
CA ILE A 73 -5.06 4.70 -10.61
C ILE A 73 -3.54 4.57 -10.45
N LEU A 74 -2.99 4.98 -9.30
CA LEU A 74 -1.55 4.87 -9.03
C LEU A 74 -1.07 3.41 -9.06
N SER A 75 -1.88 2.49 -8.53
CA SER A 75 -1.54 1.05 -8.55
C SER A 75 -1.52 0.50 -9.98
N LEU A 76 -2.50 0.87 -10.80
CA LEU A 76 -2.55 0.48 -12.22
C LEU A 76 -1.38 1.04 -13.02
N ILE A 77 -1.06 2.32 -12.83
CA ILE A 77 0.10 2.96 -13.48
C ILE A 77 1.39 2.25 -13.06
N PHE A 78 1.57 1.98 -11.77
CA PHE A 78 2.75 1.29 -11.27
C PHE A 78 2.91 -0.09 -11.89
N ILE A 79 1.84 -0.90 -11.89
CA ILE A 79 1.87 -2.24 -12.51
C ILE A 79 2.20 -2.11 -14.00
N ALA A 80 1.51 -1.23 -14.74
CA ALA A 80 1.73 -1.04 -16.17
C ALA A 80 3.19 -0.66 -16.49
N LEU A 81 3.77 0.29 -15.74
CA LEU A 81 5.16 0.71 -15.95
C LEU A 81 6.16 -0.43 -15.82
N PHE A 82 5.96 -1.34 -14.85
CA PHE A 82 6.83 -2.51 -14.71
C PHE A 82 6.57 -3.55 -15.79
N LEU A 83 5.31 -3.82 -16.16
CA LEU A 83 4.99 -4.73 -17.26
C LEU A 83 5.61 -4.25 -18.59
N PHE A 84 5.54 -2.96 -18.90
CA PHE A 84 6.15 -2.38 -20.12
C PHE A 84 7.69 -2.49 -20.14
N LYS A 85 8.34 -2.60 -18.97
CA LYS A 85 9.80 -2.82 -18.89
C LYS A 85 10.23 -4.25 -19.24
N GLY A 86 9.29 -5.15 -19.50
CA GLY A 86 9.59 -6.55 -19.86
C GLY A 86 10.00 -7.38 -18.64
N LEU A 87 9.06 -7.55 -17.70
CA LEU A 87 9.26 -8.44 -16.54
C LEU A 87 9.38 -9.90 -16.99
N SER A 88 10.43 -10.57 -16.54
CA SER A 88 10.64 -12.01 -16.74
C SER A 88 9.52 -12.85 -16.12
N ASP A 89 9.10 -12.51 -14.89
CA ASP A 89 8.06 -13.23 -14.14
C ASP A 89 6.88 -12.31 -13.77
N SER A 90 6.13 -11.88 -14.80
CA SER A 90 4.98 -10.99 -14.64
C SER A 90 3.94 -11.53 -13.65
N PHE A 91 3.70 -12.85 -13.62
CA PHE A 91 2.74 -13.46 -12.69
C PHE A 91 3.18 -13.32 -11.23
N LEU A 92 4.46 -13.65 -10.92
CA LEU A 92 5.02 -13.54 -9.58
C LEU A 92 5.02 -12.09 -9.08
N PHE A 93 5.29 -11.13 -9.98
CA PHE A 93 5.19 -9.69 -9.66
C PHE A 93 3.76 -9.30 -9.27
N ILE A 94 2.77 -9.67 -10.08
CA ILE A 94 1.36 -9.33 -9.84
C ILE A 94 0.88 -9.97 -8.53
N THR A 95 1.22 -11.23 -8.26
CA THR A 95 0.83 -11.91 -7.02
C THR A 95 1.43 -11.22 -5.79
N ASN A 96 2.72 -10.89 -5.82
CA ASN A 96 3.37 -10.16 -4.73
C ASN A 96 2.77 -8.77 -4.51
N PHE A 97 2.50 -8.04 -5.62
CA PHE A 97 1.85 -6.74 -5.57
C PHE A 97 0.46 -6.83 -4.95
N PHE A 98 -0.35 -7.81 -5.38
CA PHE A 98 -1.72 -7.97 -4.91
C PHE A 98 -1.78 -8.42 -3.44
N ALA A 99 -0.87 -9.30 -3.02
CA ALA A 99 -0.75 -9.71 -1.62
C ALA A 99 -0.46 -8.52 -0.71
N LEU A 100 0.50 -7.67 -1.09
CA LEU A 100 0.81 -6.43 -0.36
C LEU A 100 -0.35 -5.44 -0.42
N TYR A 101 -1.01 -5.30 -1.56
CA TYR A 101 -2.19 -4.45 -1.72
C TYR A 101 -3.27 -4.82 -0.70
N LEU A 102 -3.64 -6.10 -0.63
CA LEU A 102 -4.64 -6.60 0.30
C LEU A 102 -4.22 -6.38 1.75
N PHE A 103 -2.97 -6.70 2.08
CA PHE A 103 -2.45 -6.53 3.43
C PHE A 103 -2.54 -5.06 3.88
N TYR A 104 -1.98 -4.13 3.11
CA TYR A 104 -2.06 -2.69 3.42
C TYR A 104 -3.50 -2.17 3.51
N THR A 105 -4.37 -2.61 2.58
CA THR A 105 -5.77 -2.21 2.54
C THR A 105 -6.53 -2.68 3.79
N CYS A 106 -6.33 -3.93 4.21
CA CYS A 106 -6.88 -4.44 5.46
C CYS A 106 -6.44 -3.60 6.66
N PHE A 107 -5.14 -3.34 6.82
CA PHE A 107 -4.62 -2.55 7.94
C PHE A 107 -5.17 -1.11 7.95
N GLU A 108 -5.33 -0.48 6.79
CA GLU A 108 -5.94 0.85 6.70
C GLU A 108 -7.41 0.85 7.09
N ILE A 109 -8.21 -0.11 6.59
CA ILE A 109 -9.64 -0.23 6.92
C ILE A 109 -9.83 -0.49 8.41
N TYR A 110 -9.08 -1.42 9.01
CA TYR A 110 -9.13 -1.68 10.46
C TYR A 110 -8.74 -0.44 11.27
N GLY A 111 -7.76 0.33 10.80
CA GLY A 111 -7.36 1.59 11.40
C GLY A 111 -8.48 2.63 11.37
N LEU A 112 -9.18 2.74 10.24
CA LEU A 112 -10.30 3.67 10.05
C LEU A 112 -11.50 3.29 10.92
N TYR A 113 -11.88 2.02 10.94
CA TYR A 113 -13.02 1.49 11.70
C TYR A 113 -12.88 1.74 13.21
N ARG A 114 -11.65 1.59 13.74
CA ARG A 114 -11.37 1.84 15.17
C ARG A 114 -11.46 3.32 15.55
N ASN A 115 -11.16 4.24 14.61
CA ASN A 115 -11.32 5.68 14.84
C ASN A 115 -12.80 6.10 14.81
N LEU A 116 -13.63 5.44 13.99
CA LEU A 116 -15.07 5.71 13.91
C LEU A 116 -15.86 5.17 15.12
N ARG A 117 -15.42 4.06 15.73
CA ARG A 117 -16.07 3.45 16.91
C ARG A 117 -15.73 4.14 18.25
N ARG A 118 -14.78 5.08 18.27
CA ARG A 118 -14.38 5.81 19.48
C ARG A 118 -15.10 7.16 19.63
N ASN A 119 -16.35 7.22 19.17
CA ASN A 119 -17.30 8.28 19.49
C ASN A 119 -18.47 7.66 20.26
#